data_AF-A0A017S030-F1
#
_entry.id   AF-A0A017S030-F1
#
_cell.length_a   1.000
_cell.length_b   1.000
_cell.length_c   1.000
_cell.angle_alpha   90.00
_cell.angle_beta   90.00
_cell.angle_gamma   90.00
#
_symmetry.space_group_name_H-M   'P 1'
#
loop_
_entity.id
_entity.type
_entity.pdbx_description
1 polymer ?
#
loop_
_entity_poly.entity_id
_entity_poly.type
_entity_poly.pdbx_seq_one_letter_code
_entity_poly.pdbx_strand_id
1 'polypeptide(L)'
;MTSTDQPPANIIPLDSPLRITPIHPLLPDIRVPGRPADTEAQSNGSSKDQPNNEIEKPLQSHHYNPLTCAPFPFSNASLNQLPNIETQEEKELADLREEHPTPEAALRAQEATAREAKRRIEETVKKREEVQRAMDKKVKERDTEMKVLEKYQEVKVKASDILPS
;
A
#
# COMPACT_ATOMS: atom_id res chain seq x y z
N MET A 1 -3.71 10.91 -37.89
CA MET A 1 -3.51 12.03 -36.95
C MET A 1 -2.16 11.83 -36.29
N THR A 2 -1.26 12.83 -36.42
CA THR A 2 -0.06 13.14 -35.61
C THR A 2 0.88 11.96 -35.26
N SER A 3 1.98 11.73 -36.00
CA SER A 3 3.31 12.34 -35.76
C SER A 3 3.69 12.49 -34.29
N THR A 4 4.52 11.55 -33.80
CA THR A 4 5.49 11.83 -32.73
C THR A 4 6.85 11.51 -33.32
N ASP A 5 7.46 12.53 -33.92
CA ASP A 5 8.83 12.55 -34.38
C ASP A 5 9.72 12.67 -33.14
N GLN A 6 10.25 11.55 -32.65
CA GLN A 6 11.36 11.56 -31.71
C GLN A 6 12.63 11.38 -32.56
N PRO A 7 13.60 12.30 -32.53
CA PRO A 7 14.84 12.10 -33.28
C PRO A 7 15.44 10.77 -32.85
N PRO A 8 16.08 10.00 -33.75
CA PRO A 8 16.74 8.78 -33.34
C PRO A 8 17.79 9.21 -32.32
N ALA A 9 17.50 8.94 -31.04
CA ALA A 9 18.53 9.00 -30.01
C ALA A 9 19.66 8.17 -30.59
N ASN A 10 20.85 8.75 -30.68
CA ASN A 10 22.01 8.06 -31.21
C ASN A 10 22.30 6.93 -30.20
N ILE A 11 21.64 5.79 -30.37
CA ILE A 11 21.70 4.66 -29.44
C ILE A 11 23.07 4.06 -29.66
N ILE A 12 24.02 4.56 -28.88
CA ILE A 12 25.38 4.04 -28.83
C ILE A 12 25.27 2.58 -28.35
N PRO A 13 25.66 1.59 -29.17
CA PRO A 13 25.57 0.18 -28.81
C PRO A 13 26.34 -0.12 -27.51
N LEU A 14 25.89 -1.12 -26.75
CA LEU A 14 26.53 -1.49 -25.49
C LEU A 14 27.99 -1.92 -25.69
N ASP A 15 28.29 -2.59 -26.81
CA ASP A 15 29.65 -2.99 -27.19
C ASP A 15 30.46 -1.87 -27.84
N SER A 16 29.95 -0.63 -27.90
CA SER A 16 30.70 0.47 -28.50
C SER A 16 31.94 0.83 -27.68
N PRO A 17 33.07 1.19 -28.33
CA PRO A 17 34.28 1.63 -27.65
C PRO A 17 34.04 2.72 -26.60
N LEU A 18 33.13 3.65 -26.89
CA LEU A 18 32.79 4.77 -26.00
C LEU A 18 32.17 4.34 -24.66
N ARG A 19 31.53 3.16 -24.60
CA ARG A 19 30.92 2.62 -23.37
C ARG A 19 31.81 1.64 -22.62
N ILE A 20 32.79 1.06 -23.30
CA ILE A 20 33.70 0.07 -22.71
C ILE A 20 35.07 0.66 -22.33
N THR A 21 35.39 1.88 -22.76
CA THR A 21 36.59 2.58 -22.30
C THR A 21 36.43 3.07 -20.86
N PRO A 22 37.31 2.68 -19.93
CA PRO A 22 37.28 3.18 -18.56
C PRO A 22 37.48 4.70 -18.53
N ILE A 23 36.71 5.40 -17.69
CA ILE A 23 36.85 6.85 -17.49
C ILE A 23 38.20 7.23 -16.86
N HIS A 24 38.92 6.28 -16.28
CA HIS A 24 40.22 6.49 -15.66
C HIS A 24 41.08 5.22 -15.80
N PRO A 25 42.39 5.33 -16.10
CA PRO A 25 43.27 4.19 -16.35
C PRO A 25 43.51 3.27 -15.13
N LEU A 26 43.11 3.71 -13.94
CA LEU A 26 43.20 2.94 -12.70
C LEU A 26 41.90 2.23 -12.30
N LEU A 27 40.83 2.39 -13.09
CA LEU A 27 39.57 1.69 -12.80
C LEU A 27 39.63 0.27 -13.39
N PRO A 28 39.24 -0.75 -12.61
CA PRO A 28 39.17 -2.11 -13.10
C PRO A 28 38.11 -2.26 -14.19
N ASP A 29 38.37 -3.14 -15.15
CA ASP A 29 37.42 -3.51 -16.20
C ASP A 29 36.22 -4.24 -15.56
N ILE A 30 35.04 -3.60 -15.55
CA ILE A 30 33.83 -4.18 -14.95
C ILE A 30 33.14 -5.03 -16.01
N ARG A 31 33.27 -6.35 -15.90
CA ARG A 31 32.53 -7.29 -16.75
C ARG A 31 31.14 -7.55 -16.16
N VAL A 32 30.11 -7.43 -16.99
CA VAL A 32 28.75 -7.86 -16.63
C VAL A 32 28.76 -9.40 -16.51
N PRO A 33 28.38 -9.99 -15.37
CA PRO A 33 28.32 -11.44 -15.24
C PRO A 33 27.30 -12.04 -16.21
N GLY A 34 27.77 -12.86 -17.16
CA GLY A 34 26.90 -13.54 -18.13
C GLY A 34 27.51 -13.91 -19.49
N ARG A 35 28.72 -13.45 -19.83
CA ARG A 35 29.38 -13.85 -21.08
C ARG A 35 30.21 -15.12 -20.89
N PRO A 36 29.94 -16.24 -21.60
CA PRO A 36 30.80 -17.41 -21.57
C PRO A 36 32.18 -17.07 -22.14
N ALA A 37 33.21 -17.58 -21.47
CA ALA A 37 34.60 -17.26 -21.71
C ALA A 37 35.13 -18.04 -22.93
N ASP A 38 34.97 -17.46 -24.12
CA ASP A 38 35.52 -18.04 -25.36
C ASP A 38 36.60 -17.10 -25.95
N THR A 39 37.85 -17.56 -25.80
CA THR A 39 38.95 -17.55 -26.79
C THR A 39 39.71 -16.24 -27.11
N GLU A 40 40.91 -16.17 -26.52
CA GLU A 40 42.22 -15.70 -27.04
C GLU A 40 42.45 -14.25 -27.54
N ALA A 41 43.26 -13.51 -26.79
CA ALA A 41 44.42 -12.78 -27.34
C ALA A 41 45.51 -12.63 -26.25
N GLN A 42 46.70 -13.15 -26.56
CA GLN A 42 47.89 -13.09 -25.73
C GLN A 42 48.43 -11.65 -25.62
N SER A 43 48.82 -11.21 -24.43
CA SER A 43 50.00 -10.36 -24.28
C SER A 43 50.64 -10.55 -22.91
N ASN A 44 51.83 -11.13 -22.94
CA ASN A 44 52.71 -11.36 -21.80
C ASN A 44 53.11 -10.05 -21.11
N GLY A 45 53.10 -10.05 -19.78
CA GLY A 45 53.69 -9.04 -18.91
C GLY A 45 54.00 -9.65 -17.56
N SER A 46 55.22 -10.15 -17.42
CA SER A 46 55.73 -10.79 -16.20
C SER A 46 55.89 -9.75 -15.08
N SER A 47 55.27 -9.99 -13.91
CA SER A 47 55.86 -9.56 -12.65
C SER A 47 55.40 -10.50 -11.54
N LYS A 48 56.40 -11.18 -10.97
CA LYS A 48 56.33 -12.07 -9.81
C LYS A 48 55.89 -11.29 -8.55
N ASP A 49 55.34 -12.04 -7.60
CA ASP A 49 55.12 -11.73 -6.19
C ASP A 49 53.70 -11.29 -5.78
N GLN A 50 52.80 -12.27 -5.57
CA GLN A 50 51.91 -12.36 -4.39
C GLN A 50 51.03 -13.62 -4.43
N PRO A 51 50.96 -14.44 -3.35
CA PRO A 51 50.03 -15.55 -3.25
C PRO A 51 48.78 -15.11 -2.48
N ASN A 52 47.68 -14.84 -3.17
CA ASN A 52 46.34 -14.84 -2.57
C ASN A 52 45.35 -15.29 -3.64
N ASN A 53 45.17 -16.60 -3.72
CA ASN A 53 44.11 -17.24 -4.51
C ASN A 53 42.79 -17.09 -3.75
N GLU A 54 42.21 -15.89 -3.77
CA GLU A 54 40.79 -15.73 -3.48
C GLU A 54 40.03 -16.20 -4.71
N ILE A 55 39.58 -17.45 -4.63
CA ILE A 55 38.52 -18.02 -5.47
C ILE A 55 37.38 -16.99 -5.47
N GLU A 56 37.20 -16.29 -6.59
CA GLU A 56 36.09 -15.35 -6.79
C GLU A 56 34.79 -16.07 -6.46
N LYS A 57 34.25 -15.80 -5.26
CA LYS A 57 32.96 -16.33 -4.84
C LYS A 57 31.94 -15.71 -5.79
N PRO A 58 31.19 -16.51 -6.59
CA PRO A 58 30.19 -15.96 -7.49
C PRO A 58 29.24 -15.07 -6.70
N LEU A 59 29.03 -13.84 -7.18
CA LEU A 59 28.10 -12.90 -6.54
C LEU A 59 26.76 -13.58 -6.36
N GLN A 60 26.24 -13.56 -5.13
CA GLN A 60 24.98 -14.22 -4.82
C GLN A 60 23.84 -13.52 -5.57
N SER A 61 23.07 -14.29 -6.34
CA SER A 61 21.85 -13.81 -6.97
C SER A 61 20.84 -13.42 -5.89
N HIS A 62 20.72 -12.13 -5.58
CA HIS A 62 19.72 -11.62 -4.66
C HIS A 62 18.35 -11.59 -5.35
N HIS A 63 17.47 -12.49 -4.93
CA HIS A 63 16.09 -12.52 -5.40
C HIS A 63 15.25 -11.65 -4.45
N TYR A 64 14.74 -10.53 -4.97
CA TYR A 64 13.83 -9.64 -4.26
C TYR A 64 12.42 -9.82 -4.79
N ASN A 65 11.44 -9.66 -3.91
CA ASN A 65 10.05 -9.58 -4.33
C ASN A 65 9.85 -8.30 -5.17
N PRO A 66 9.38 -8.40 -6.44
CA PRO A 66 9.30 -7.24 -7.34
C PRO A 66 8.26 -6.20 -6.92
N LEU A 67 7.34 -6.55 -6.01
CA LEU A 67 6.30 -5.63 -5.52
C LEU A 67 6.64 -5.01 -4.18
N THR A 68 7.26 -5.77 -3.28
CA THR A 68 7.56 -5.29 -1.92
C THR A 68 9.02 -4.89 -1.73
N CYS A 69 9.89 -5.17 -2.70
CA CYS A 69 11.34 -5.05 -2.61
C CYS A 69 11.94 -5.75 -1.38
N ALA A 70 11.17 -6.63 -0.73
CA ALA A 70 11.63 -7.40 0.41
C ALA A 70 12.54 -8.55 -0.08
N PRO A 71 13.63 -8.85 0.62
CA PRO A 71 14.41 -10.06 0.33
C PRO A 71 13.49 -11.27 0.42
N PHE A 72 13.50 -12.17 -0.57
CA PHE A 72 12.79 -13.43 -0.41
C PHE A 72 13.46 -14.21 0.73
N PRO A 73 12.68 -14.82 1.65
CA PRO A 73 13.23 -15.57 2.79
C PRO A 73 14.07 -16.80 2.39
N PHE A 74 14.16 -17.11 1.09
CA PHE A 74 14.87 -18.25 0.52
C PHE A 74 16.11 -17.88 -0.31
N SER A 75 16.66 -16.66 -0.19
CA SER A 75 17.89 -16.29 -0.89
C SER A 75 19.07 -17.15 -0.42
N ASN A 76 19.34 -18.23 -1.17
CA ASN A 76 20.57 -19.02 -1.45
C ASN A 76 21.74 -19.16 -0.45
N ALA A 77 21.76 -18.50 0.71
CA ALA A 77 22.68 -18.81 1.80
C ALA A 77 22.23 -20.02 2.65
N SER A 78 20.99 -20.50 2.48
CA SER A 78 20.41 -21.62 3.23
C SER A 78 19.91 -22.75 2.31
N LEU A 79 20.73 -23.19 1.35
CA LEU A 79 20.39 -24.34 0.51
C LEU A 79 20.49 -25.70 1.25
N ASN A 80 20.95 -25.70 2.51
CA ASN A 80 21.00 -26.90 3.37
C ASN A 80 20.03 -26.86 4.56
N GLN A 81 19.17 -25.85 4.63
CA GLN A 81 18.10 -25.83 5.62
C GLN A 81 16.86 -25.29 4.92
N LEU A 82 16.03 -26.23 4.44
CA LEU A 82 14.62 -25.98 4.20
C LEU A 82 14.11 -25.33 5.49
N PRO A 83 13.75 -24.04 5.48
CA PRO A 83 13.25 -23.47 6.70
C PRO A 83 11.81 -23.97 6.79
N ASN A 84 11.56 -24.80 7.80
CA ASN A 84 10.23 -25.08 8.30
C ASN A 84 9.65 -23.76 8.81
N ILE A 85 9.17 -22.94 7.88
CA ILE A 85 8.36 -21.77 8.17
C ILE A 85 6.99 -22.15 7.62
N GLU A 86 6.27 -22.98 8.37
CA GLU A 86 4.83 -22.79 8.46
C GLU A 86 4.64 -21.34 8.88
N THR A 87 4.56 -20.46 7.87
CA THR A 87 4.35 -19.05 8.12
C THR A 87 2.96 -18.93 8.72
N GLN A 88 2.80 -18.10 9.76
CA GLN A 88 1.52 -17.75 10.36
C GLN A 88 0.43 -17.54 9.28
N GLU A 89 0.82 -16.95 8.15
CA GLU A 89 -0.01 -16.70 6.97
C GLU A 89 -0.52 -17.98 6.28
N GLU A 90 0.29 -19.03 6.17
CA GLU A 90 -0.14 -20.33 5.62
C GLU A 90 -1.14 -21.03 6.54
N LYS A 91 -0.94 -20.93 7.87
CA LYS A 91 -1.90 -21.45 8.84
C LYS A 91 -3.23 -20.71 8.75
N GLU A 92 -3.20 -19.38 8.73
CA GLU A 92 -4.40 -18.55 8.57
C GLU A 92 -5.11 -18.86 7.24
N LEU A 93 -4.36 -19.08 6.15
CA LEU A 93 -4.95 -19.46 4.86
C LEU A 93 -5.53 -20.87 4.87
N ALA A 94 -4.90 -21.82 5.56
CA ALA A 94 -5.41 -23.18 5.73
C ALA A 94 -6.72 -23.17 6.53
N ASP A 95 -6.75 -22.47 7.66
CA ASP A 95 -7.94 -22.29 8.49
C ASP A 95 -9.10 -21.65 7.68
N LEU A 96 -8.82 -20.62 6.88
CA LEU A 96 -9.82 -19.96 6.03
C LEU A 96 -10.38 -20.88 4.93
N ARG A 97 -9.54 -21.75 4.37
CA ARG A 97 -9.93 -22.74 3.35
C ARG A 97 -10.76 -23.87 3.95
N GLU A 98 -10.45 -24.27 5.18
CA GLU A 98 -11.26 -25.24 5.96
C GLU A 98 -12.63 -24.63 6.34
N GLU A 99 -12.67 -23.35 6.72
CA GLU A 99 -13.92 -22.64 7.07
C GLU A 99 -14.83 -22.39 5.84
N HIS A 100 -14.23 -22.13 4.68
CA HIS A 100 -14.95 -21.90 3.42
C HIS A 100 -14.46 -22.79 2.27
N PRO A 101 -14.80 -24.10 2.28
CA PRO A 101 -14.28 -25.06 1.30
C PRO A 101 -14.77 -24.80 -0.13
N THR A 102 -15.93 -24.14 -0.28
CA THR A 102 -16.50 -23.82 -1.58
C THR A 102 -16.63 -22.31 -1.78
N PRO A 103 -16.45 -21.81 -3.03
CA PRO A 103 -16.67 -20.40 -3.33
C PRO A 103 -18.06 -19.90 -2.94
N GLU A 104 -19.08 -20.74 -3.07
CA GLU A 104 -20.46 -20.41 -2.68
C GLU A 104 -20.62 -20.27 -1.15
N ALA A 105 -19.94 -21.10 -0.36
CA ALA A 105 -19.94 -20.98 1.10
C ALA A 105 -19.28 -19.67 1.56
N ALA A 106 -18.13 -19.32 0.98
CA ALA A 106 -17.45 -18.04 1.25
C ALA A 106 -18.36 -16.85 0.92
N LEU A 107 -19.04 -16.90 -0.23
CA LEU A 107 -19.93 -15.83 -0.67
C LEU A 107 -21.13 -15.66 0.28
N ARG A 108 -21.73 -16.77 0.72
CA ARG A 108 -22.84 -16.74 1.68
C ARG A 108 -22.41 -16.23 3.06
N ALA A 109 -21.22 -16.59 3.53
CA ALA A 109 -20.68 -16.07 4.80
C ALA A 109 -20.46 -14.54 4.74
N GLN A 110 -19.93 -14.05 3.61
CA GLN A 110 -19.78 -12.62 3.36
C GLN A 110 -21.15 -11.91 3.30
N GLU A 111 -22.12 -12.49 2.60
CA GLU A 111 -23.47 -11.91 2.49
C GLU A 111 -24.17 -11.86 3.85
N ALA A 112 -24.07 -12.92 4.66
CA ALA A 112 -24.63 -12.94 6.01
C ALA A 112 -24.03 -11.85 6.90
N THR A 113 -22.71 -11.70 6.86
CA THR A 113 -21.99 -10.64 7.58
C THR A 113 -22.42 -9.25 7.10
N ALA A 114 -22.54 -9.06 5.78
CA ALA A 114 -22.99 -7.80 5.20
C ALA A 114 -24.45 -7.48 5.58
N ARG A 115 -25.32 -8.49 5.63
CA ARG A 115 -26.73 -8.34 6.02
C ARG A 115 -26.86 -7.95 7.49
N GLU A 116 -26.05 -8.55 8.36
CA GLU A 116 -26.02 -8.20 9.77
C GLU A 116 -25.51 -6.76 9.99
N ALA A 117 -24.43 -6.38 9.31
CA ALA A 117 -23.90 -5.02 9.36
C ALA A 117 -24.95 -3.99 8.90
N LYS A 118 -25.64 -4.27 7.79
CA LYS A 118 -26.74 -3.44 7.29
C LYS A 118 -27.87 -3.29 8.31
N ARG A 119 -28.30 -4.40 8.94
CA ARG A 119 -29.34 -4.37 9.97
C ARG A 119 -28.95 -3.48 11.15
N ARG A 120 -27.70 -3.60 11.63
CA ARG A 120 -27.19 -2.76 12.73
C ARG A 120 -27.17 -1.28 12.36
N ILE A 121 -26.75 -0.96 11.13
CA ILE A 121 -26.76 0.43 10.64
C ILE A 121 -28.19 0.97 10.60
N GLU A 122 -29.13 0.23 9.99
CA GLU A 122 -30.54 0.65 9.88
C GLU A 122 -31.18 0.90 11.24
N GLU A 123 -30.94 0.03 12.22
CA GLU A 123 -31.45 0.23 13.59
C GLU A 123 -30.91 1.51 14.22
N THR A 124 -29.61 1.78 14.07
CA THR A 124 -29.01 3.01 14.60
C THR A 124 -29.51 4.26 13.89
N VAL A 125 -29.76 4.18 12.58
CA VAL A 125 -30.33 5.28 11.79
C VAL A 125 -31.77 5.56 12.24
N LYS A 126 -32.59 4.52 12.40
CA LYS A 126 -33.97 4.66 12.88
C LYS A 126 -34.03 5.30 14.27
N LYS A 127 -33.18 4.85 15.21
CA LYS A 127 -33.09 5.46 16.55
C LYS A 127 -32.70 6.93 16.49
N ARG A 128 -31.75 7.30 15.62
CA ARG A 128 -31.37 8.71 15.41
C ARG A 128 -32.52 9.52 14.83
N GLU A 129 -33.27 8.98 13.88
CA GLU A 129 -34.43 9.65 13.29
C GLU A 129 -35.53 9.89 14.33
N GLU A 130 -35.82 8.91 15.19
CA GLU A 130 -36.80 9.05 16.27
C GLU A 130 -36.40 10.15 17.26
N VAL A 131 -35.12 10.18 17.67
CA VAL A 131 -34.59 11.24 18.55
C VAL A 131 -34.67 12.60 17.88
N GLN A 132 -34.28 12.71 16.60
CA GLN A 132 -34.35 13.97 15.86
C GLN A 132 -35.80 14.48 15.76
N ARG A 133 -36.74 13.58 15.46
CA ARG A 133 -38.18 13.92 15.39
C ARG A 133 -38.71 14.41 16.73
N ALA A 134 -38.28 13.80 17.84
CA ALA A 134 -38.64 14.24 19.19
C ALA A 134 -38.06 15.62 19.51
N MET A 135 -36.81 15.87 19.13
CA MET A 135 -36.15 17.17 19.26
C MET A 135 -36.89 18.25 18.47
N ASP A 136 -37.20 18.01 17.19
CA ASP A 136 -37.92 18.96 16.34
C ASP A 136 -39.32 19.28 16.90
N LYS A 137 -40.00 18.28 17.46
CA LYS A 137 -41.28 18.47 18.15
C LYS A 137 -41.10 19.39 19.37
N LYS A 138 -40.09 19.15 20.20
CA LYS A 138 -39.79 19.96 21.39
C LYS A 138 -39.39 21.40 21.04
N VAL A 139 -38.65 21.59 19.96
CA VAL A 139 -38.31 22.92 19.44
C VAL A 139 -39.56 23.69 19.06
N LYS A 140 -40.49 23.05 18.33
CA LYS A 140 -41.77 23.68 17.95
C LYS A 140 -42.62 24.05 19.16
N GLU A 141 -42.74 23.15 20.14
CA GLU A 141 -43.44 23.42 21.40
C GLU A 141 -42.83 24.64 22.10
N ARG A 142 -41.51 24.63 22.31
CA ARG A 142 -40.76 25.75 22.93
C ARG A 142 -40.95 27.07 22.17
N ASP A 143 -40.93 27.07 20.85
CA ASP A 143 -41.13 28.29 20.05
C ASP A 143 -42.52 28.89 20.25
N THR A 144 -43.55 28.05 20.29
CA THR A 144 -44.91 28.53 20.54
C THR A 144 -45.08 29.07 21.96
N GLU A 145 -44.54 28.39 22.97
CA GLU A 145 -44.56 28.85 24.36
C GLU A 145 -43.83 30.19 24.50
N MET A 146 -42.66 30.33 23.86
CA MET A 146 -41.88 31.57 23.88
C MET A 146 -42.67 32.73 23.29
N LYS A 147 -43.33 32.51 22.17
CA LYS A 147 -44.17 33.54 21.52
C LYS A 147 -45.37 33.94 22.39
N VAL A 148 -45.96 33.02 23.14
CA VAL A 148 -47.05 33.32 24.07
C VAL A 148 -46.54 34.15 25.25
N LEU A 149 -45.40 33.77 25.82
CA LEU A 149 -44.76 34.50 26.91
C LEU A 149 -44.36 35.91 26.50
N GLU A 150 -43.78 36.07 25.31
CA GLU A 150 -43.42 37.36 24.73
C GLU A 150 -44.63 38.28 24.63
N LYS A 151 -45.75 37.80 24.07
CA LYS A 151 -47.01 38.57 24.00
C LYS A 151 -47.54 38.95 25.39
N TYR A 152 -47.47 38.05 26.36
CA TYR A 152 -47.91 38.35 27.72
C TYR A 152 -47.06 39.44 28.37
N GLN A 153 -45.74 39.37 28.20
CA GLN A 153 -44.82 40.41 28.68
C GLN A 153 -45.07 41.75 27.99
N GLU A 154 -45.28 41.76 26.67
CA GLU A 154 -45.61 42.98 25.91
C GLU A 154 -46.88 43.65 26.45
N VAL A 155 -47.95 42.88 26.67
CA VAL A 155 -49.19 43.39 27.26
C VAL A 155 -48.96 43.90 28.68
N LYS A 156 -48.18 43.17 29.51
CA LYS A 156 -47.87 43.59 30.88
C LYS A 156 -47.10 44.90 30.92
N VAL A 157 -46.06 45.06 30.08
CA VAL A 157 -45.26 46.29 29.97
C VAL A 157 -46.15 47.45 29.55
N LYS A 158 -46.94 47.28 28.48
CA LYS A 158 -47.88 48.32 28.02
C LYS A 158 -48.90 48.70 29.09
N ALA A 159 -49.41 47.74 29.87
CA ALA A 159 -50.35 48.01 30.95
C ALA A 159 -49.69 48.77 32.13
N SER A 160 -48.43 48.44 32.45
CA SER A 160 -47.66 49.17 33.46
C SER A 160 -47.38 50.62 33.06
N ASP A 161 -47.17 50.90 31.77
CA ASP A 161 -46.96 52.27 31.26
C ASP A 161 -48.25 53.13 31.27
N ILE A 162 -49.43 52.51 31.37
CA ILE A 162 -50.75 53.18 31.33
C ILE A 162 -51.26 53.55 32.73
N LEU A 163 -50.63 53.08 33.81
CA LEU A 163 -50.93 53.54 35.18
C LEU A 163 -50.05 54.75 35.51
N PRO A 164 -50.57 56.00 35.47
CA PRO A 164 -49.82 57.15 35.95
C PRO A 164 -49.63 57.03 37.47
N SER A 165 -48.42 57.33 37.93
CA SER A 165 -48.08 57.46 39.34
C SER A 165 -48.83 58.59 40.02
#